data_AF-A0AAI9IIV8-F1
#
_entry.id   AF-A0AAI9IIV8-F1
#
_cell.length_a   1.000
_cell.length_b   1.000
_cell.length_c   1.000
_cell.angle_alpha   90.00
_cell.angle_beta   90.00
_cell.angle_gamma   90.00
#
_symmetry.space_group_name_H-M   'P 1'
#
loop_
_entity.id
_entity.type
_entity.pdbx_description
1 polymer ?
#
loop_
_entity_poly.entity_id
_entity_poly.type
_entity_poly.pdbx_seq_one_letter_code
_entity_poly.pdbx_strand_id
1 'polypeptide(L)'
;MDPPFDHDFVGQFFQTYKLKEEIVLVFSTITVDLACHACAPYLSFFEFVKLEDGWNLKIYDIAAYKAGSWGKPPDLRIKVIGEEKYAVVMEYGDMAQGWTVTITSIHARVGDSFKEIFNLLTGQGYPEGNGWTGLISIIPTTMGFHDIEVRREGVPGPENLMFLDSANDFKADVADYDGKVRASDTFKFDGQRYRRESPISSYR
;
A
#
# COMPACT_ATOMS: atom_id res chain seq x y z
N MET A 1 1.51 31.32 -7.64
CA MET A 1 1.30 30.16 -6.76
C MET A 1 1.89 30.54 -5.43
N ASP A 2 1.12 30.42 -4.37
CA ASP A 2 1.65 30.65 -3.02
C ASP A 2 2.65 29.53 -2.68
N PRO A 3 3.73 29.85 -1.94
CA PRO A 3 4.68 28.84 -1.50
C PRO A 3 3.95 27.78 -0.65
N PRO A 4 4.37 26.50 -0.71
CA PRO A 4 3.79 25.48 0.15
C PRO A 4 3.96 25.89 1.62
N PHE A 5 2.97 25.57 2.43
CA PHE A 5 3.03 25.80 3.87
C PHE A 5 4.15 24.95 4.49
N ASP A 6 4.31 23.71 4.01
CA ASP A 6 5.41 22.85 4.39
C ASP A 6 5.83 21.92 3.23
N HIS A 7 7.13 21.59 3.17
CA HIS A 7 7.70 20.67 2.18
C HIS A 7 8.88 19.89 2.79
N ASP A 8 8.64 18.61 3.06
CA ASP A 8 9.55 17.76 3.81
C ASP A 8 10.06 16.58 3.01
N PHE A 9 11.32 16.21 3.25
CA PHE A 9 11.88 14.95 2.82
C PHE A 9 11.36 13.80 3.69
N VAL A 10 10.70 12.82 3.07
CA VAL A 10 10.10 11.67 3.78
C VAL A 10 11.07 10.50 3.84
N GLY A 11 11.80 10.25 2.76
CA GLY A 11 12.75 9.15 2.74
C GLY A 11 13.44 8.94 1.40
N GLN A 12 14.54 8.18 1.46
CA GLN A 12 15.23 7.63 0.30
C GLN A 12 15.21 6.12 0.36
N PHE A 13 15.05 5.50 -0.79
CA PHE A 13 14.95 4.06 -0.92
C PHE A 13 15.82 3.60 -2.07
N PHE A 14 16.88 2.86 -1.74
CA PHE A 14 17.77 2.26 -2.73
C PHE A 14 17.27 0.87 -3.12
N GLN A 15 17.15 0.61 -4.41
CA GLN A 15 16.72 -0.66 -4.97
C GLN A 15 17.80 -1.21 -5.90
N THR A 16 18.26 -2.42 -5.61
CA THR A 16 19.16 -3.16 -6.50
C THR A 16 18.35 -4.21 -7.25
N TYR A 17 18.29 -4.07 -8.56
CA TYR A 17 17.78 -5.10 -9.46
C TYR A 17 18.93 -5.91 -10.02
N LYS A 18 18.62 -6.94 -10.82
CA LYS A 18 19.63 -7.79 -11.45
C LYS A 18 20.56 -7.00 -12.39
N LEU A 19 20.03 -6.00 -13.10
CA LEU A 19 20.74 -5.29 -14.18
C LEU A 19 20.97 -3.80 -13.91
N LYS A 20 20.39 -3.24 -12.83
CA LYS A 20 20.45 -1.80 -12.55
C LYS A 20 20.25 -1.51 -11.07
N GLU A 21 20.65 -0.31 -10.68
CA GLU A 21 20.37 0.28 -9.38
C GLU A 21 19.48 1.51 -9.56
N GLU A 22 18.46 1.65 -8.73
CA GLU A 22 17.58 2.81 -8.70
C GLU A 22 17.49 3.39 -7.29
N ILE A 23 17.34 4.71 -7.18
CA ILE A 23 16.98 5.40 -5.94
C ILE A 23 15.64 6.07 -6.14
N VAL A 24 14.77 5.93 -5.15
CA VAL A 24 13.50 6.66 -5.08
C VAL A 24 13.59 7.62 -3.91
N LEU A 25 13.41 8.91 -4.19
CA LEU A 25 13.25 9.94 -3.17
C LEU A 25 11.77 10.28 -3.04
N VAL A 26 11.29 10.39 -1.79
CA VAL A 26 9.91 10.75 -1.49
C VAL A 26 9.88 12.04 -0.70
N PHE A 27 9.02 12.96 -1.13
CA PHE A 27 8.77 14.24 -0.46
C PHE A 27 7.28 14.36 -0.13
N SER A 28 6.98 15.04 0.97
CA SER A 28 5.61 15.39 1.36
C SER A 28 5.43 16.90 1.27
N THR A 29 4.24 17.34 0.88
CA THR A 29 3.93 18.77 0.73
C THR A 29 2.56 19.08 1.30
N ILE A 30 2.52 20.10 2.15
CA ILE A 30 1.31 20.65 2.75
C ILE A 30 1.08 22.04 2.14
N THR A 31 -0.09 22.26 1.54
CA THR A 31 -0.37 23.49 0.78
C THR A 31 -1.13 24.56 1.58
N VAL A 32 -1.66 24.21 2.75
CA VAL A 32 -2.37 25.12 3.68
C VAL A 32 -2.10 24.67 5.11
N ASP A 33 -2.32 25.51 6.13
CA ASP A 33 -2.23 25.05 7.52
C ASP A 33 -3.29 23.94 7.77
N LEU A 34 -2.82 22.70 7.95
CA LEU A 34 -3.63 21.49 7.97
C LEU A 34 -3.76 20.94 9.41
N ALA A 35 -4.21 21.77 10.35
CA ALA A 35 -4.54 21.35 11.72
C ALA A 35 -5.81 20.46 11.83
N CYS A 36 -6.14 19.68 10.80
CA CYS A 36 -7.30 18.81 10.77
C CYS A 36 -6.91 17.33 10.76
N HIS A 37 -7.71 16.50 11.45
CA HIS A 37 -7.49 15.05 11.54
C HIS A 37 -7.42 14.37 10.17
N ALA A 38 -8.33 14.74 9.26
CA ALA A 38 -8.44 14.16 7.91
C ALA A 38 -7.44 14.75 6.91
N CYS A 39 -6.57 15.65 7.36
CA CYS A 39 -5.66 16.34 6.49
C CYS A 39 -4.46 15.44 6.17
N ALA A 40 -4.25 15.17 4.89
CA ALA A 40 -3.16 14.37 4.37
C ALA A 40 -2.26 15.22 3.45
N PRO A 41 -0.93 15.12 3.52
CA PRO A 41 -0.04 15.79 2.59
C PRO A 41 -0.10 15.15 1.20
N TYR A 42 0.34 15.91 0.20
CA TYR A 42 0.67 15.38 -1.12
C TYR A 42 2.05 14.73 -1.09
N LEU A 43 2.17 13.54 -1.67
CA LEU A 43 3.42 12.82 -1.86
C LEU A 43 3.94 13.02 -3.28
N SER A 44 5.23 13.32 -3.39
CA SER A 44 5.95 13.42 -4.66
C SER A 44 7.08 12.39 -4.70
N PHE A 45 7.30 11.81 -5.87
CA PHE A 45 8.26 10.74 -6.10
C PHE A 45 9.26 11.15 -7.16
N PHE A 46 10.55 10.94 -6.89
CA PHE A 46 11.63 11.19 -7.83
C PHE A 46 12.46 9.93 -7.97
N GLU A 47 12.50 9.38 -9.17
CA GLU A 47 13.22 8.16 -9.51
C GLU A 47 14.55 8.50 -10.18
N PHE A 48 15.63 7.97 -9.64
CA PHE A 48 16.97 8.08 -10.18
C PHE A 48 17.48 6.71 -10.58
N VAL A 49 18.25 6.64 -11.66
CA VAL A 49 18.94 5.44 -12.10
C VAL A 49 20.44 5.66 -12.06
N LYS A 50 21.19 4.64 -11.67
CA LYS A 50 22.65 4.68 -11.70
C LYS A 50 23.16 4.45 -13.13
N LEU A 51 23.85 5.44 -13.67
CA LEU A 51 24.60 5.37 -14.93
C LEU A 51 26.10 5.54 -14.65
N GLU A 52 26.93 5.47 -15.69
CA GLU A 52 28.40 5.56 -15.59
C GLU A 52 28.87 6.86 -14.91
N ASP A 53 28.20 7.98 -15.16
CA ASP A 53 28.53 9.31 -14.67
C ASP A 53 27.90 9.65 -13.29
N GLY A 54 27.01 8.79 -12.78
CA GLY A 54 26.34 9.01 -11.50
C GLY A 54 24.86 8.69 -11.49
N TRP A 55 24.15 9.32 -10.56
CA TRP A 55 22.69 9.20 -10.44
C TRP A 55 22.03 10.19 -11.38
N ASN A 56 21.22 9.68 -12.30
CA ASN A 56 20.49 10.49 -13.26
C ASN A 56 18.99 10.43 -12.95
N LEU A 57 18.33 11.60 -12.93
CA LEU A 57 16.88 11.67 -12.78
C LEU A 57 16.23 10.99 -13.99
N LYS A 58 15.54 9.89 -13.74
CA LYS A 58 14.83 9.13 -14.76
C LYS A 58 13.43 9.68 -14.97
N ILE A 59 12.69 9.88 -13.89
CA ILE A 59 11.31 10.37 -13.92
C ILE A 59 10.90 10.93 -12.56
N TYR A 60 9.87 11.76 -12.54
CA TYR A 60 9.28 12.28 -11.32
C TYR A 60 7.76 12.39 -11.46
N ASP A 61 7.05 12.28 -10.34
CA ASP A 61 5.64 12.61 -10.22
C ASP A 61 5.46 13.53 -9.01
N ILE A 62 5.06 14.77 -9.26
CA ILE A 62 4.82 15.77 -8.22
C ILE A 62 3.36 15.70 -7.79
N ALA A 63 3.13 15.73 -6.49
CA ALA A 63 1.81 15.62 -5.88
C ALA A 63 1.01 14.42 -6.42
N ALA A 64 1.70 13.30 -6.63
CA ALA A 64 1.18 12.09 -7.25
C ALA A 64 0.01 11.48 -6.48
N TYR A 65 0.07 11.55 -5.15
CA TYR A 65 -0.96 10.97 -4.29
C TYR A 65 -1.11 11.78 -3.01
N LYS A 66 -2.30 11.74 -2.40
CA LYS A 66 -2.57 12.39 -1.11
C LYS A 66 -2.80 11.31 -0.06
N ALA A 67 -1.90 11.19 0.92
CA ALA A 67 -1.93 10.12 1.91
C ALA A 67 -1.43 10.55 3.27
N GLY A 68 -1.92 9.86 4.29
CA GLY A 68 -1.55 10.10 5.69
C GLY A 68 -2.67 10.75 6.47
N SER A 69 -2.34 11.30 7.62
CA SER A 69 -3.30 11.94 8.53
C SER A 69 -2.58 12.97 9.38
N TRP A 70 -3.34 13.89 9.99
CA TRP A 70 -2.78 14.93 10.86
C TRP A 70 -1.66 15.76 10.22
N GLY A 71 -1.77 15.98 8.91
CA GLY A 71 -0.76 16.69 8.11
C GLY A 71 0.53 15.90 7.87
N LYS A 72 0.64 14.66 8.33
CA LYS A 72 1.85 13.84 8.20
C LYS A 72 1.68 12.75 7.15
N PRO A 73 2.75 12.39 6.42
CA PRO A 73 2.72 11.24 5.52
C PRO A 73 2.53 9.93 6.32
N PRO A 74 1.99 8.87 5.71
CA PRO A 74 1.90 7.57 6.35
C PRO A 74 3.28 6.90 6.43
N ASP A 75 3.37 5.76 7.11
CA ASP A 75 4.57 4.93 7.04
C ASP A 75 4.74 4.35 5.63
N LEU A 76 5.92 4.55 5.06
CA LEU A 76 6.26 4.16 3.70
C LEU A 76 7.36 3.11 3.68
N ARG A 77 7.19 2.10 2.83
CA ARG A 77 8.25 1.15 2.47
C ARG A 77 8.23 0.89 0.98
N ILE A 78 9.40 0.64 0.40
CA ILE A 78 9.50 0.21 -1.01
C ILE A 78 9.70 -1.30 -1.07
N LYS A 79 9.02 -1.94 -2.02
CA LYS A 79 9.16 -3.36 -2.34
C LYS A 79 9.39 -3.53 -3.83
N VAL A 80 10.33 -4.40 -4.19
CA VAL A 80 10.45 -4.91 -5.56
C VAL A 80 9.26 -5.84 -5.82
N ILE A 81 8.55 -5.57 -6.92
CA ILE A 81 7.31 -6.25 -7.33
C ILE A 81 7.40 -6.76 -8.77
N GLY A 82 8.60 -6.88 -9.31
CA GLY A 82 8.88 -7.37 -10.66
C GLY A 82 10.37 -7.27 -10.94
N GLU A 83 10.84 -7.84 -12.06
CA GLU A 83 12.27 -7.90 -12.41
C GLU A 83 12.95 -6.51 -12.41
N GLU A 84 12.20 -5.48 -12.79
CA GLU A 84 12.66 -4.08 -12.82
C GLU A 84 11.56 -3.11 -12.37
N LYS A 85 10.76 -3.55 -11.40
CA LYS A 85 9.60 -2.78 -10.92
C LYS A 85 9.60 -2.75 -9.41
N TYR A 86 9.37 -1.55 -8.86
CA TYR A 86 9.11 -1.37 -7.45
C TYR A 86 7.70 -0.81 -7.23
N ALA A 87 7.20 -0.96 -6.02
CA ALA A 87 6.07 -0.20 -5.49
C ALA A 87 6.42 0.47 -4.19
N VAL A 88 5.70 1.56 -3.94
CA VAL A 88 5.57 2.18 -2.62
C VAL A 88 4.39 1.53 -1.92
N VAL A 89 4.66 0.89 -0.80
CA VAL A 89 3.66 0.30 0.08
C VAL A 89 3.44 1.28 1.23
N MET A 90 2.19 1.68 1.43
CA MET A 90 1.78 2.59 2.48
C MET A 90 0.86 1.86 3.43
N GLU A 91 1.12 2.00 4.73
CA GLU A 91 0.25 1.49 5.77
C GLU A 91 -0.36 2.67 6.53
N TYR A 92 -1.67 2.62 6.75
CA TYR A 92 -2.35 3.61 7.54
C TYR A 92 -3.34 2.93 8.47
N GLY A 93 -3.26 3.32 9.74
CA GLY A 93 -4.22 2.95 10.76
C GLY A 93 -5.24 4.06 10.95
N ASP A 94 -6.49 3.69 11.16
CA ASP A 94 -7.51 4.61 11.67
C ASP A 94 -8.25 3.97 12.84
N MET A 95 -8.79 4.82 13.72
CA MET A 95 -9.69 4.41 14.78
C MET A 95 -11.07 4.97 14.49
N ALA A 96 -12.02 4.08 14.19
CA ALA A 96 -13.40 4.45 13.95
C ALA A 96 -14.33 3.64 14.85
N GLN A 97 -15.24 4.33 15.55
CA GLN A 97 -16.34 3.71 16.32
C GLN A 97 -15.89 2.65 17.35
N GLY A 98 -14.72 2.83 17.96
CA GLY A 98 -14.20 1.89 18.95
C GLY A 98 -13.50 0.67 18.35
N TRP A 99 -13.06 0.74 17.10
CA TRP A 99 -12.28 -0.29 16.40
C TRP A 99 -11.00 0.31 15.86
N THR A 100 -9.93 -0.47 15.86
CA THR A 100 -8.74 -0.19 15.05
C THR A 100 -8.91 -0.84 13.69
N VAL A 101 -8.51 -0.12 12.65
CA VAL A 101 -8.50 -0.59 11.26
C VAL A 101 -7.12 -0.30 10.70
N THR A 102 -6.49 -1.29 10.08
CA THR A 102 -5.26 -1.11 9.32
C THR A 102 -5.54 -1.39 7.86
N ILE A 103 -5.22 -0.43 7.00
CA ILE A 103 -5.33 -0.58 5.55
C ILE A 103 -3.92 -0.48 4.97
N THR A 104 -3.64 -1.34 3.99
CA THR A 104 -2.41 -1.27 3.21
C THR A 104 -2.74 -0.98 1.77
N SER A 105 -2.10 0.06 1.22
CA SER A 105 -2.16 0.39 -0.20
C SER A 105 -0.80 0.20 -0.86
N ILE A 106 -0.79 -0.18 -2.13
CA ILE A 106 0.41 -0.35 -2.93
C ILE A 106 0.25 0.50 -4.17
N HIS A 107 1.25 1.33 -4.40
CA HIS A 107 1.29 2.28 -5.49
C HIS A 107 2.51 2.00 -6.35
N ALA A 108 2.33 1.98 -7.66
CA ALA A 108 3.43 1.76 -8.60
C ALA A 108 3.19 2.54 -9.89
N ARG A 109 4.25 2.66 -10.68
CA ARG A 109 4.16 3.23 -12.02
C ARG A 109 3.50 2.22 -12.98
N VAL A 110 2.38 2.63 -13.58
CA VAL A 110 1.66 1.89 -14.61
C VAL A 110 1.46 2.80 -15.82
N GLY A 111 2.21 2.52 -16.89
CA GLY A 111 2.40 3.47 -17.99
C GLY A 111 3.23 4.66 -17.52
N ASP A 112 2.73 5.88 -17.78
CA ASP A 112 3.47 7.10 -17.50
C ASP A 112 3.18 7.74 -16.14
N SER A 113 2.31 7.12 -15.32
CA SER A 113 1.86 7.71 -14.04
C SER A 113 1.94 6.72 -12.89
N PHE A 114 2.17 7.26 -11.69
CA PHE A 114 2.04 6.53 -10.44
C PHE A 114 0.57 6.33 -10.10
N LYS A 115 0.17 5.10 -9.77
CA LYS A 115 -1.23 4.75 -9.48
C LYS A 115 -1.32 3.85 -8.26
N GLU A 116 -2.42 3.98 -7.53
CA GLU A 116 -2.83 2.95 -6.58
C GLU A 116 -3.23 1.69 -7.37
N ILE A 117 -2.48 0.61 -7.14
CA ILE A 117 -2.69 -0.67 -7.82
C ILE A 117 -3.19 -1.76 -6.88
N PHE A 118 -3.25 -1.50 -5.58
CA PHE A 118 -3.82 -2.38 -4.57
C PHE A 118 -4.21 -1.55 -3.36
N ASN A 119 -5.35 -1.88 -2.76
CA ASN A 119 -5.81 -1.28 -1.51
C ASN A 119 -6.64 -2.32 -0.79
N LEU A 120 -6.25 -2.69 0.43
CA LEU A 120 -6.89 -3.76 1.16
C LEU A 120 -6.83 -3.53 2.66
N LEU A 121 -7.92 -3.87 3.34
CA LEU A 121 -7.93 -4.00 4.79
C LEU A 121 -7.01 -5.15 5.22
N THR A 122 -5.98 -4.83 5.99
CA THR A 122 -4.96 -5.78 6.47
C THR A 122 -4.99 -5.95 7.98
N GLY A 123 -5.84 -5.23 8.71
CA GLY A 123 -6.09 -5.54 10.11
C GLY A 123 -7.37 -4.91 10.62
N GLN A 124 -7.98 -5.57 11.60
CA GLN A 124 -9.02 -4.98 12.45
C GLN A 124 -8.82 -5.44 13.88
N GLY A 125 -9.13 -4.58 14.84
CA GLY A 125 -9.08 -4.96 16.24
C GLY A 125 -10.03 -4.18 17.13
N TYR A 126 -10.36 -4.79 18.26
CA TYR A 126 -10.86 -4.08 19.42
C TYR A 126 -9.70 -3.37 20.12
N PRO A 127 -9.94 -2.25 20.82
CA PRO A 127 -8.95 -1.58 21.65
C PRO A 127 -8.34 -2.49 22.71
N GLU A 128 -9.08 -3.52 23.12
CA GLU A 128 -8.68 -4.52 24.12
C GLU A 128 -7.76 -5.62 23.55
N GLY A 129 -7.49 -5.61 22.24
CA GLY A 129 -6.46 -6.45 21.60
C GLY A 129 -6.97 -7.66 20.83
N ASN A 130 -8.27 -7.96 20.85
CA ASN A 130 -8.86 -9.02 20.01
C ASN A 130 -9.05 -8.54 18.58
N GLY A 131 -8.92 -9.41 17.59
CA GLY A 131 -9.17 -9.08 16.19
C GLY A 131 -8.35 -9.95 15.23
N TRP A 132 -7.84 -9.36 14.17
CA TRP A 132 -6.98 -10.04 13.21
C TRP A 132 -5.99 -9.08 12.55
N THR A 133 -4.86 -9.64 12.11
CA THR A 133 -3.81 -8.93 11.38
C THR A 133 -3.44 -9.70 10.12
N GLY A 134 -2.83 -9.00 9.16
CA GLY A 134 -2.55 -9.47 7.82
C GLY A 134 -1.11 -9.14 7.43
N LEU A 135 -0.41 -10.15 6.93
CA LEU A 135 0.94 -10.04 6.39
C LEU A 135 0.90 -10.10 4.86
N ILE A 136 1.48 -9.09 4.21
CA ILE A 136 1.66 -9.04 2.76
C ILE A 136 3.01 -9.66 2.38
N SER A 137 2.98 -10.64 1.50
CA SER A 137 4.15 -11.27 0.88
C SER A 137 4.11 -11.12 -0.64
N ILE A 138 5.29 -11.00 -1.26
CA ILE A 138 5.45 -10.97 -2.71
C ILE A 138 5.82 -12.37 -3.21
N ILE A 139 5.07 -12.89 -4.18
CA ILE A 139 5.33 -14.17 -4.83
C ILE A 139 5.93 -13.88 -6.22
N PRO A 140 7.21 -14.20 -6.45
CA PRO A 140 7.85 -13.95 -7.74
C PRO A 140 7.13 -14.64 -8.90
N THR A 141 6.91 -13.87 -9.96
CA THR A 141 6.40 -14.34 -11.26
C THR A 141 7.51 -14.27 -12.29
N THR A 142 7.38 -15.02 -13.39
CA THR A 142 8.39 -15.04 -14.47
C THR A 142 8.30 -13.83 -15.39
N MET A 143 7.19 -13.10 -15.41
CA MET A 143 7.00 -11.91 -16.23
C MET A 143 6.09 -10.90 -15.52
N GLY A 144 6.36 -9.62 -15.74
CA GLY A 144 5.50 -8.53 -15.29
C GLY A 144 5.57 -8.28 -13.78
N PHE A 145 4.40 -7.98 -13.19
CA PHE A 145 4.26 -7.77 -11.77
C PHE A 145 4.21 -9.13 -11.05
N HIS A 146 4.87 -9.24 -9.90
CA HIS A 146 4.81 -10.37 -8.99
C HIS A 146 3.43 -10.46 -8.36
N ASP A 147 3.00 -11.67 -8.00
CA ASP A 147 1.73 -11.88 -7.31
C ASP A 147 1.87 -11.45 -5.85
N ILE A 148 0.74 -11.13 -5.22
CA ILE A 148 0.69 -10.77 -3.81
C ILE A 148 -0.08 -11.85 -3.05
N GLU A 149 0.50 -12.34 -1.96
CA GLU A 149 -0.20 -13.15 -0.98
C GLU A 149 -0.47 -12.32 0.26
N VAL A 150 -1.70 -12.37 0.76
CA VAL A 150 -2.07 -11.78 2.05
C VAL A 150 -2.48 -12.91 2.98
N ARG A 151 -1.66 -13.18 3.99
CA ARG A 151 -1.99 -14.16 5.04
C ARG A 151 -2.50 -13.45 6.27
N ARG A 152 -3.58 -13.95 6.86
CA ARG A 152 -4.24 -13.34 8.01
C ARG A 152 -4.32 -14.31 9.17
N GLU A 153 -4.16 -13.78 10.36
CA GLU A 153 -4.25 -14.51 11.61
C GLU A 153 -5.17 -13.78 12.59
N GLY A 154 -5.99 -14.56 13.30
CA GLY A 154 -6.79 -14.05 14.40
C GLY A 154 -5.92 -13.88 15.64
N VAL A 155 -6.19 -12.83 16.40
CA VAL A 155 -5.50 -12.45 17.63
C VAL A 155 -6.52 -12.42 18.77
N PRO A 156 -6.30 -13.14 19.89
CA PRO A 156 -5.17 -14.02 20.20
C PRO A 156 -5.24 -15.42 19.56
N GLY A 157 -6.31 -15.73 18.84
CA GLY A 157 -6.54 -17.05 18.27
C GLY A 157 -7.38 -17.02 16.98
N PRO A 158 -7.37 -18.12 16.20
CA PRO A 158 -8.02 -18.21 14.88
C PRO A 158 -9.53 -17.99 14.90
N GLU A 159 -10.19 -18.15 16.05
CA GLU A 159 -11.60 -17.79 16.27
C GLU A 159 -11.89 -16.29 16.10
N ASN A 160 -10.87 -15.44 16.22
CA ASN A 160 -10.98 -13.99 16.03
C ASN A 160 -10.75 -13.55 14.57
N LEU A 161 -10.58 -14.50 13.64
CA LEU A 161 -10.52 -14.23 12.22
C LEU A 161 -11.93 -13.95 11.65
N MET A 162 -12.57 -12.93 12.22
CA MET A 162 -13.93 -12.49 11.95
C MET A 162 -13.92 -11.03 11.57
N PHE A 163 -14.75 -10.66 10.60
CA PHE A 163 -14.90 -9.27 10.22
C PHE A 163 -15.62 -8.52 11.34
N LEU A 164 -14.99 -7.47 11.86
CA LEU A 164 -15.59 -6.58 12.85
C LEU A 164 -16.45 -5.57 12.08
N ASP A 165 -17.61 -5.16 12.61
CA ASP A 165 -18.60 -4.28 11.92
C ASP A 165 -18.11 -2.82 11.72
N SER A 166 -16.82 -2.64 11.45
CA SER A 166 -16.17 -1.41 11.00
C SER A 166 -15.75 -1.53 9.53
N ALA A 167 -15.58 -0.40 8.84
CA ALA A 167 -15.05 -0.37 7.47
C ALA A 167 -15.77 -1.31 6.47
N ASN A 168 -17.11 -1.37 6.54
CA ASN A 168 -17.95 -2.31 5.78
C ASN A 168 -17.70 -2.32 4.27
N ASP A 169 -17.21 -1.21 3.70
CA ASP A 169 -16.83 -1.12 2.28
C ASP A 169 -15.77 -2.14 1.86
N PHE A 170 -14.93 -2.61 2.80
CA PHE A 170 -13.89 -3.62 2.55
C PHE A 170 -14.33 -5.05 2.86
N LYS A 171 -15.53 -5.26 3.41
CA LYS A 171 -15.97 -6.59 3.89
C LYS A 171 -15.91 -7.65 2.80
N ALA A 172 -16.41 -7.34 1.61
CA ALA A 172 -16.41 -8.28 0.49
C ALA A 172 -14.99 -8.65 0.02
N ASP A 173 -14.02 -7.75 0.19
CA ASP A 173 -12.64 -7.95 -0.25
C ASP A 173 -11.86 -8.91 0.65
N VAL A 174 -12.24 -9.03 1.93
CA VAL A 174 -11.50 -9.85 2.92
C VAL A 174 -12.30 -10.98 3.55
N ALA A 175 -13.62 -10.91 3.59
CA ALA A 175 -14.49 -11.85 4.28
C ALA A 175 -15.49 -12.56 3.36
N ASP A 176 -15.90 -13.75 3.76
CA ASP A 176 -16.96 -14.53 3.12
C ASP A 176 -18.35 -14.06 3.59
N TYR A 177 -19.42 -14.59 2.99
CA TYR A 177 -20.80 -14.14 3.26
C TYR A 177 -21.24 -14.32 4.72
N ASP A 178 -20.64 -15.26 5.44
CA ASP A 178 -20.88 -15.50 6.87
C ASP A 178 -20.09 -14.54 7.79
N GLY A 179 -19.33 -13.60 7.22
CA GLY A 179 -18.51 -12.65 7.96
C GLY A 179 -17.16 -13.20 8.41
N LYS A 180 -16.82 -14.45 8.07
CA LYS A 180 -15.51 -15.01 8.37
C LYS A 180 -14.45 -14.39 7.47
N VAL A 181 -13.37 -13.88 8.06
CA VAL A 181 -12.24 -13.34 7.28
C VAL A 181 -11.45 -14.52 6.70
N ARG A 182 -11.09 -14.42 5.42
CA ARG A 182 -10.29 -15.45 4.75
C ARG A 182 -8.88 -15.45 5.28
N ALA A 183 -8.38 -16.63 5.67
CA ALA A 183 -7.04 -16.80 6.23
C ALA A 183 -5.92 -16.50 5.22
N SER A 184 -6.19 -16.65 3.93
CA SER A 184 -5.26 -16.23 2.88
C SER A 184 -6.01 -15.86 1.61
N ASP A 185 -5.48 -14.87 0.88
CA ASP A 185 -5.87 -14.55 -0.48
C ASP A 185 -4.61 -14.34 -1.33
N THR A 186 -4.66 -14.78 -2.59
CA THR A 186 -3.66 -14.46 -3.62
C THR A 186 -4.24 -13.44 -4.58
N PHE A 187 -3.44 -12.46 -4.98
CA PHE A 187 -3.83 -11.40 -5.89
C PHE A 187 -2.89 -11.36 -7.09
N LYS A 188 -3.47 -11.28 -8.28
CA LYS A 188 -2.76 -11.20 -9.56
C LYS A 188 -2.99 -9.85 -10.20
N PHE A 189 -1.96 -9.32 -10.86
CA PHE A 189 -2.06 -8.03 -11.53
C PHE A 189 -2.76 -8.19 -12.89
N ASP A 190 -3.86 -7.46 -13.10
CA ASP A 190 -4.69 -7.55 -14.33
C ASP A 190 -4.24 -6.60 -15.46
N GLY A 191 -3.10 -5.92 -15.28
CA GLY A 191 -2.61 -4.86 -16.16
C GLY A 191 -2.95 -3.45 -15.67
N GLN A 192 -3.87 -3.32 -14.71
CA GLN A 192 -4.21 -2.04 -14.07
C GLN A 192 -4.07 -2.09 -12.54
N ARG A 193 -4.55 -3.16 -11.91
CA ARG A 193 -4.52 -3.35 -10.46
C ARG A 193 -4.45 -4.82 -10.09
N TYR A 194 -4.09 -5.09 -8.85
CA TYR A 194 -4.17 -6.41 -8.25
C TYR A 194 -5.63 -6.79 -8.01
N ARG A 195 -5.99 -7.99 -8.45
CA ARG A 195 -7.31 -8.60 -8.27
C ARG A 195 -7.15 -9.91 -7.55
N ARG A 196 -8.04 -10.16 -6.58
CA ARG A 196 -8.09 -11.45 -5.90
C ARG A 196 -8.32 -12.55 -6.93
N GLU A 197 -7.46 -13.55 -6.91
CA GLU A 197 -7.68 -14.78 -7.64
C GLU A 197 -8.89 -15.48 -7.00
N SER A 198 -10.02 -15.45 -7.69
CA SER A 198 -11.18 -16.25 -7.25
C SER A 198 -10.80 -17.72 -7.37
N PRO A 199 -11.11 -18.57 -6.39
CA PRO A 199 -10.99 -20.01 -6.60
C PRO A 199 -11.81 -20.32 -7.84
N ILE A 200 -11.14 -20.93 -8.83
CA ILE A 200 -11.80 -21.43 -10.04
C ILE A 200 -13.01 -22.22 -9.54
N SER A 201 -14.22 -21.78 -9.91
CA SER A 201 -15.43 -22.57 -9.74
C SER A 201 -15.20 -23.88 -10.48
N SER A 202 -14.75 -24.91 -9.78
CA SER A 202 -14.82 -26.29 -10.25
C SER A 202 -16.27 -26.75 -10.08
N TYR A 203 -17.17 -26.09 -10.79
CA TYR A 203 -18.51 -26.57 -11.12
C TYR A 203 -18.74 -26.27 -12.59
N ARG A 204 -18.33 -27.23 -13.43
CA ARG A 204 -19.04 -27.60 -14.65
C ARG A 204 -19.70 -28.94 -14.39
#